data_AF-A0A3N2FFA6-F1
#
_entry.id   AF-A0A3N2FFA6-F1
#
_cell.length_a   1.000
_cell.length_b   1.000
_cell.length_c   1.000
_cell.angle_alpha   90.00
_cell.angle_beta   90.00
_cell.angle_gamma   90.00
#
_symmetry.space_group_name_H-M   'P 1'
#
loop_
_entity.id
_entity.type
_entity.pdbx_description
1 polymer ?
#
loop_
_entity_poly.entity_id
_entity_poly.type
_entity_poly.pdbx_seq_one_letter_code
_entity_poly.pdbx_strand_id
1 'polypeptide(L)'
;MTGNRRITIVAAALLAIGGMAACSAPADAEAPASAAKESPTVEPTLTAAEVAEQAEADAAAAEKAEADQVAADEAAAEQAAADKAAEKAAAKKKAAAKKAAAKKAAAEKAARGTVSQQNATEKAGDYLDYSAFSRSGLIDQLKFEGFSTKDATWGVDHLKADWNEQAAEKAEDYLSYSAFSRSGLIDQLVFEGFTAKQAAYGAKKAGL
;
A
#
# COMPACT_ATOMS: atom_id res chain seq x y z
N MET A 1 -5.19 38.71 -11.02
CA MET A 1 -4.96 39.13 -9.62
C MET A 1 -4.89 37.88 -8.77
N THR A 2 -3.83 37.79 -7.94
CA THR A 2 -3.67 36.93 -6.74
C THR A 2 -3.77 35.40 -6.96
N GLY A 3 -2.73 34.57 -6.88
CA GLY A 3 -1.52 34.56 -6.03
C GLY A 3 -1.75 33.61 -4.85
N ASN A 4 -0.93 32.56 -4.67
CA ASN A 4 -0.70 31.79 -3.42
C ASN A 4 0.41 30.74 -3.68
N ARG A 5 1.69 30.96 -3.33
CA ARG A 5 2.41 30.86 -2.03
C ARG A 5 2.73 29.43 -1.56
N ARG A 6 4.05 29.16 -1.50
CA ARG A 6 4.78 27.96 -1.05
C ARG A 6 4.68 27.77 0.48
N ILE A 7 4.67 26.53 0.98
CA ILE A 7 5.03 26.23 2.38
C ILE A 7 5.83 24.92 2.46
N THR A 8 7.13 25.06 2.73
CA THR A 8 8.07 24.03 3.18
C THR A 8 7.94 23.89 4.69
N ILE A 9 7.75 22.69 5.24
CA ILE A 9 7.88 22.44 6.69
C ILE A 9 8.78 21.23 6.90
N VAL A 10 9.94 21.51 7.49
CA VAL A 10 10.89 20.59 8.11
C VAL A 10 10.39 20.32 9.53
N ALA A 11 10.29 19.06 9.94
CA ALA A 11 9.97 18.70 11.32
C ALA A 11 11.11 17.85 11.91
N ALA A 12 11.85 18.46 12.83
CA ALA A 12 12.87 17.84 13.67
C ALA A 12 12.22 17.20 14.90
N ALA A 13 12.67 16.01 15.28
CA ALA A 13 12.27 15.33 16.52
C ALA A 13 13.49 15.27 17.47
N LEU A 14 13.40 15.98 18.59
CA LEU A 14 14.35 15.98 19.69
C LEU A 14 13.85 15.04 20.78
N LEU A 15 14.74 14.18 21.25
CA LEU A 15 14.53 13.12 22.24
C LEU A 15 15.15 13.59 23.57
N ALA A 16 14.38 13.60 24.66
CA ALA A 16 14.85 13.96 26.00
C ALA A 16 14.62 12.82 26.99
N ILE A 17 15.60 12.64 27.88
CA ILE A 17 15.83 11.52 28.82
C ILE A 17 15.68 12.02 30.27
N GLY A 18 15.31 11.12 31.20
CA GLY A 18 15.58 11.19 32.65
C GLY A 18 14.31 11.37 33.51
N GLY A 19 14.10 10.77 34.68
CA GLY A 19 14.95 10.02 35.63
C GLY A 19 14.60 10.45 37.09
N MET A 20 14.69 9.51 38.07
CA MET A 20 14.55 9.66 39.56
C MET A 20 13.12 9.85 40.15
N ALA A 21 12.56 9.00 41.03
CA ALA A 21 12.91 8.62 42.44
C ALA A 21 12.74 9.79 43.43
N ALA A 22 12.18 9.72 44.66
CA ALA A 22 11.67 8.66 45.54
C ALA A 22 10.85 9.28 46.72
N CYS A 23 10.12 8.42 47.45
CA CYS A 23 9.89 8.38 48.92
C CYS A 23 9.28 9.59 49.67
N SER A 24 8.14 9.38 50.36
CA SER A 24 8.10 9.33 51.85
C SER A 24 6.70 8.96 52.35
N ALA A 25 6.62 7.86 53.09
CA ALA A 25 5.57 7.51 54.06
C ALA A 25 5.85 8.26 55.40
N PRO A 26 5.32 7.90 56.61
CA PRO A 26 4.33 6.87 56.97
C PRO A 26 3.33 7.29 58.09
N ALA A 27 2.40 6.40 58.44
CA ALA A 27 2.01 5.99 59.80
C ALA A 27 0.78 5.06 59.66
N ASP A 28 0.88 3.74 59.90
CA ASP A 28 0.77 3.08 61.23
C ASP A 28 -0.63 3.30 61.85
N ALA A 29 -1.36 2.33 62.41
CA ALA A 29 -1.16 0.92 62.64
C ALA A 29 -2.51 0.32 63.12
N GLU A 30 -2.60 -1.00 63.06
CA GLU A 30 -3.31 -1.88 64.00
C GLU A 30 -4.85 -1.97 64.03
N ALA A 31 -5.29 -3.17 63.64
CA ALA A 31 -6.48 -3.88 64.14
C ALA A 31 -6.37 -4.12 65.67
N PRO A 32 -7.43 -4.53 66.40
CA PRO A 32 -7.95 -5.90 66.25
C PRO A 32 -9.45 -6.10 66.55
N ALA A 33 -9.88 -7.34 66.28
CA ALA A 33 -11.17 -7.93 66.58
C ALA A 33 -11.55 -7.90 68.07
N SER A 34 -12.86 -7.83 68.37
CA SER A 34 -13.45 -8.52 69.52
C SER A 34 -14.98 -8.61 69.39
N ALA A 35 -15.53 -9.65 69.99
CA ALA A 35 -16.90 -10.12 69.91
C ALA A 35 -17.82 -9.55 71.01
N ALA A 36 -19.13 -9.78 70.79
CA ALA A 36 -20.20 -10.04 71.76
C ALA A 36 -21.07 -8.88 72.31
N LYS A 37 -22.36 -9.01 71.93
CA LYS A 37 -23.60 -8.96 72.73
C LYS A 37 -24.16 -7.65 73.33
N GLU A 38 -25.47 -7.54 73.06
CA GLU A 38 -26.59 -7.07 73.91
C GLU A 38 -27.14 -5.63 73.79
N SER A 39 -28.41 -5.61 73.33
CA SER A 39 -29.54 -4.66 73.43
C SER A 39 -29.72 -3.97 74.81
N PRO A 40 -30.55 -2.92 75.01
CA PRO A 40 -31.87 -2.70 74.37
C PRO A 40 -32.37 -1.28 74.04
N THR A 41 -33.29 -1.27 73.07
CA THR A 41 -34.60 -0.57 72.92
C THR A 41 -34.80 0.87 73.42
N VAL A 42 -35.23 1.75 72.50
CA VAL A 42 -36.40 2.65 72.66
C VAL A 42 -37.02 2.96 71.29
N GLU A 43 -38.32 2.70 71.16
CA GLU A 43 -39.19 3.09 70.04
C GLU A 43 -39.48 4.61 70.06
N PRO A 44 -39.90 5.18 68.93
CA PRO A 44 -41.21 5.81 68.95
C PRO A 44 -42.12 5.36 67.80
N THR A 45 -43.39 5.26 68.17
CA THR A 45 -44.53 4.79 67.39
C THR A 45 -44.89 5.76 66.26
N LEU A 46 -44.92 5.26 65.01
CA LEU A 46 -45.62 5.86 63.86
C LEU A 46 -46.89 5.05 63.57
N THR A 47 -47.98 5.74 63.22
CA THR A 47 -49.35 5.23 63.11
C THR A 47 -49.61 4.40 61.85
N ALA A 48 -50.37 3.30 62.01
CA ALA A 48 -50.57 2.22 61.04
C ALA A 48 -51.45 2.52 59.80
N ALA A 49 -51.90 3.76 59.58
CA ALA A 49 -52.73 4.12 58.42
C ALA A 49 -51.96 4.78 57.26
N GLU A 50 -50.81 5.42 57.51
CA GLU A 50 -49.93 5.98 56.47
C GLU A 50 -48.95 4.95 55.88
N VAL A 51 -48.67 3.86 56.59
CA VAL A 51 -47.74 2.80 56.16
C VAL A 51 -48.34 1.90 55.07
N ALA A 52 -49.67 1.83 54.96
CA ALA A 52 -50.35 1.01 53.96
C ALA A 52 -50.43 1.70 52.59
N GLU A 53 -50.62 3.03 52.53
CA GLU A 53 -50.68 3.79 51.27
C GLU A 53 -49.27 4.05 50.69
N GLN A 54 -48.25 4.20 51.55
CA GLN A 54 -46.85 4.32 51.14
C GLN A 54 -46.26 2.99 50.60
N ALA A 55 -46.72 1.84 51.13
CA ALA A 55 -46.22 0.52 50.72
C ALA A 55 -46.74 0.04 49.34
N GLU A 56 -47.95 0.45 48.91
CA GLU A 56 -48.43 0.16 47.54
C GLU A 56 -47.78 1.08 46.47
N ALA A 57 -47.42 2.32 46.83
CA ALA A 57 -46.70 3.24 45.94
C ALA A 57 -45.23 2.84 45.72
N ASP A 58 -44.54 2.34 46.75
CA ASP A 58 -43.15 1.84 46.66
C ASP A 58 -43.06 0.49 45.90
N ALA A 59 -44.08 -0.37 45.96
CA ALA A 59 -44.13 -1.61 45.19
C ALA A 59 -44.34 -1.39 43.68
N ALA A 60 -45.22 -0.44 43.31
CA ALA A 60 -45.43 -0.06 41.91
C ALA A 60 -44.26 0.76 41.32
N ALA A 61 -43.51 1.49 42.15
CA ALA A 61 -42.29 2.18 41.76
C ALA A 61 -41.10 1.23 41.56
N ALA A 62 -41.01 0.14 42.33
CA ALA A 62 -39.98 -0.89 42.18
C ALA A 62 -40.16 -1.73 40.90
N GLU A 63 -41.38 -2.09 40.53
CA GLU A 63 -41.67 -2.86 39.31
C GLU A 63 -41.42 -2.05 38.03
N LYS A 64 -41.72 -0.75 38.05
CA LYS A 64 -41.41 0.18 36.95
C LYS A 64 -39.90 0.44 36.82
N ALA A 65 -39.15 0.43 37.93
CA ALA A 65 -37.70 0.61 37.95
C ALA A 65 -36.93 -0.60 37.40
N GLU A 66 -37.41 -1.83 37.60
CA GLU A 66 -36.83 -3.02 36.95
C GLU A 66 -37.16 -3.05 35.44
N ALA A 67 -38.36 -2.65 35.03
CA ALA A 67 -38.72 -2.56 33.61
C ALA A 67 -37.88 -1.53 32.83
N ASP A 68 -37.57 -0.37 33.43
CA ASP A 68 -36.71 0.65 32.82
C ASP A 68 -35.22 0.22 32.76
N GLN A 69 -34.74 -0.61 33.71
CA GLN A 69 -33.38 -1.19 33.66
C GLN A 69 -33.23 -2.26 32.57
N VAL A 70 -34.22 -3.13 32.40
CA VAL A 70 -34.20 -4.16 31.34
C VAL A 70 -34.22 -3.52 29.94
N ALA A 71 -34.98 -2.44 29.77
CA ALA A 71 -34.99 -1.67 28.52
C ALA A 71 -33.66 -0.91 28.26
N ALA A 72 -32.98 -0.45 29.30
CA ALA A 72 -31.67 0.22 29.18
C ALA A 72 -30.53 -0.76 28.85
N ASP A 73 -30.54 -1.97 29.40
CA ASP A 73 -29.55 -3.01 29.10
C ASP A 73 -29.70 -3.57 27.67
N GLU A 74 -30.94 -3.69 27.18
CA GLU A 74 -31.21 -4.15 25.80
C GLU A 74 -30.75 -3.10 24.76
N ALA A 75 -31.00 -1.81 25.03
CA ALA A 75 -30.50 -0.70 24.20
C ALA A 75 -28.97 -0.55 24.24
N ALA A 76 -28.34 -0.80 25.38
CA ALA A 76 -26.88 -0.79 25.51
C ALA A 76 -26.22 -1.97 24.76
N ALA A 77 -26.85 -3.14 24.76
CA ALA A 77 -26.38 -4.31 24.01
C ALA A 77 -26.46 -4.11 22.48
N GLU A 78 -27.51 -3.44 22.00
CA GLU A 78 -27.71 -3.16 20.58
C GLU A 78 -26.72 -2.10 20.05
N GLN A 79 -26.45 -1.05 20.84
CA GLN A 79 -25.44 -0.04 20.53
C GLN A 79 -24.01 -0.63 20.53
N ALA A 80 -23.69 -1.49 21.49
CA ALA A 80 -22.42 -2.19 21.54
C ALA A 80 -22.20 -3.13 20.33
N ALA A 81 -23.27 -3.75 19.81
CA ALA A 81 -23.21 -4.55 18.59
C ALA A 81 -22.98 -3.68 17.33
N ALA A 82 -23.62 -2.52 17.25
CA ALA A 82 -23.47 -1.57 16.16
C ALA A 82 -22.05 -0.95 16.10
N ASP A 83 -21.48 -0.57 17.25
CA ASP A 83 -20.13 -0.01 17.33
C ASP A 83 -19.06 -1.04 16.95
N LYS A 84 -19.23 -2.28 17.39
CA LYS A 84 -18.34 -3.40 17.04
C LYS A 84 -18.45 -3.77 15.55
N ALA A 85 -19.63 -3.61 14.94
CA ALA A 85 -19.82 -3.79 13.50
C ALA A 85 -19.18 -2.65 12.68
N ALA A 86 -19.30 -1.40 13.15
CA ALA A 86 -18.68 -0.22 12.54
C ALA A 86 -17.14 -0.29 12.62
N GLU A 87 -16.59 -0.72 13.76
CA GLU A 87 -15.15 -0.91 13.94
C GLU A 87 -14.61 -2.03 13.04
N LYS A 88 -15.35 -3.15 12.93
CA LYS A 88 -15.00 -4.27 12.05
C LYS A 88 -15.07 -3.87 10.56
N ALA A 89 -16.03 -3.03 10.19
CA ALA A 89 -16.15 -2.47 8.84
C ALA A 89 -15.01 -1.48 8.53
N ALA A 90 -14.64 -0.61 9.48
CA ALA A 90 -13.53 0.32 9.36
C ALA A 90 -12.17 -0.41 9.25
N ALA A 91 -11.97 -1.46 10.06
CA ALA A 91 -10.79 -2.32 9.99
C ALA A 91 -10.69 -3.04 8.64
N LYS A 92 -11.81 -3.55 8.11
CA LYS A 92 -11.85 -4.20 6.79
C LYS A 92 -11.53 -3.22 5.65
N LYS A 93 -12.04 -1.99 5.73
CA LYS A 93 -11.76 -0.93 4.75
C LYS A 93 -10.29 -0.48 4.79
N LYS A 94 -9.72 -0.35 5.98
CA LYS A 94 -8.28 -0.03 6.18
C LYS A 94 -7.36 -1.15 5.67
N ALA A 95 -7.73 -2.41 5.89
CA ALA A 95 -7.00 -3.57 5.36
C ALA A 95 -7.05 -3.65 3.83
N ALA A 96 -8.21 -3.37 3.22
CA ALA A 96 -8.37 -3.32 1.77
C ALA A 96 -7.54 -2.18 1.14
N ALA A 97 -7.55 -0.99 1.74
CA ALA A 97 -6.73 0.14 1.30
C ALA A 97 -5.23 -0.16 1.40
N LYS A 98 -4.77 -0.78 2.49
CA LYS A 98 -3.37 -1.20 2.66
C LYS A 98 -2.95 -2.23 1.61
N LYS A 99 -3.83 -3.19 1.29
CA LYS A 99 -3.58 -4.19 0.23
C LYS A 99 -3.52 -3.57 -1.17
N ALA A 100 -4.38 -2.61 -1.47
CA ALA A 100 -4.36 -1.87 -2.74
C ALA A 100 -3.08 -1.03 -2.89
N ALA A 101 -2.67 -0.33 -1.83
CA ALA A 101 -1.43 0.43 -1.81
C ALA A 101 -0.18 -0.46 -2.00
N ALA A 102 -0.12 -1.62 -1.33
CA ALA A 102 0.97 -2.58 -1.50
C ALA A 102 1.03 -3.14 -2.93
N LYS A 103 -0.13 -3.43 -3.55
CA LYS A 103 -0.20 -3.89 -4.94
C LYS A 103 0.30 -2.81 -5.92
N LYS A 104 -0.08 -1.54 -5.71
CA LYS A 104 0.39 -0.40 -6.51
C LYS A 104 1.92 -0.24 -6.39
N ALA A 105 2.46 -0.27 -5.17
CA ALA A 105 3.90 -0.15 -4.94
C ALA A 105 4.68 -1.33 -5.57
N ALA A 106 4.15 -2.56 -5.51
CA ALA A 106 4.77 -3.71 -6.16
C ALA A 106 4.76 -3.59 -7.70
N ALA A 107 3.67 -3.08 -8.28
CA ALA A 107 3.58 -2.85 -9.72
C ALA A 107 4.55 -1.74 -10.19
N GLU A 108 4.67 -0.64 -9.44
CA GLU A 108 5.65 0.42 -9.73
C GLU A 108 7.09 -0.08 -9.63
N LYS A 109 7.39 -0.92 -8.62
CA LYS A 109 8.71 -1.55 -8.48
C LYS A 109 8.99 -2.51 -9.65
N ALA A 110 8.00 -3.30 -10.07
CA ALA A 110 8.14 -4.19 -11.21
C ALA A 110 8.33 -3.41 -12.52
N ALA A 111 7.63 -2.29 -12.69
CA ALA A 111 7.76 -1.41 -13.86
C ALA A 111 9.12 -0.72 -13.94
N ARG A 112 9.77 -0.41 -12.81
CA ARG A 112 11.15 0.11 -12.80
C ARG A 112 12.21 -0.93 -13.19
N GLY A 113 11.91 -2.22 -13.09
CA GLY A 113 12.87 -3.28 -13.31
C GLY A 113 13.98 -3.35 -12.24
N THR A 114 14.87 -4.33 -12.40
CA THR A 114 16.08 -4.49 -11.59
C THR A 114 17.19 -3.52 -12.06
N VAL A 115 18.29 -3.40 -11.30
CA VAL A 115 19.47 -2.63 -11.75
C VAL A 115 20.08 -3.24 -13.02
N SER A 116 20.17 -4.57 -13.10
CA SER A 116 20.65 -5.28 -14.30
C SER A 116 19.81 -4.96 -15.54
N GLN A 117 18.49 -4.89 -15.38
CA GLN A 117 17.53 -4.53 -16.43
C GLN A 117 17.67 -3.08 -16.89
N GLN A 118 17.88 -2.15 -15.95
CA GLN A 118 18.16 -0.74 -16.26
C GLN A 118 19.47 -0.61 -17.04
N ASN A 119 20.55 -1.25 -16.57
CA ASN A 119 21.83 -1.27 -17.26
C ASN A 119 21.72 -1.88 -18.67
N ALA A 120 20.95 -2.96 -18.84
CA ALA A 120 20.68 -3.54 -20.16
C ALA A 120 19.92 -2.57 -21.07
N THR A 121 18.99 -1.79 -20.53
CA THR A 121 18.26 -0.77 -21.30
C THR A 121 19.19 0.33 -21.77
N GLU A 122 20.04 0.86 -20.88
CA GLU A 122 21.03 1.90 -21.21
C GLU A 122 22.02 1.39 -22.25
N LYS A 123 22.59 0.19 -22.07
CA LYS A 123 23.50 -0.40 -23.04
C LYS A 123 22.85 -0.64 -24.40
N ALA A 124 21.61 -1.12 -24.41
CA ALA A 124 20.86 -1.29 -25.64
C ALA A 124 20.64 0.05 -26.36
N GLY A 125 20.36 1.13 -25.62
CA GLY A 125 20.28 2.49 -26.15
C GLY A 125 21.61 2.95 -26.77
N ASP A 126 22.72 2.81 -26.04
CA ASP A 126 24.06 3.16 -26.53
C ASP A 126 24.40 2.46 -27.86
N TYR A 127 23.97 1.21 -28.02
CA TYR A 127 24.16 0.45 -29.25
C TYR A 127 23.38 1.04 -30.41
N LEU A 128 22.10 1.37 -30.19
CA LEU A 128 21.25 1.98 -31.22
C LEU A 128 21.73 3.39 -31.61
N ASP A 129 22.36 4.12 -30.69
CA ASP A 129 22.98 5.42 -31.00
C ASP A 129 24.22 5.29 -31.91
N TYR A 130 24.86 4.12 -31.93
CA TYR A 130 26.09 3.88 -32.71
C TYR A 130 25.85 3.12 -34.02
N SER A 131 24.90 2.19 -34.05
CA SER A 131 24.62 1.37 -35.23
C SER A 131 23.21 0.80 -35.18
N ALA A 132 22.63 0.57 -36.36
CA ALA A 132 21.31 -0.04 -36.43
C ALA A 132 21.35 -1.54 -36.11
N PHE A 133 20.35 -1.99 -35.33
CA PHE A 133 20.17 -3.39 -34.93
C PHE A 133 18.72 -3.85 -35.09
N SER A 134 18.54 -5.13 -35.40
CA SER A 134 17.26 -5.79 -35.21
C SER A 134 17.00 -6.01 -33.71
N ARG A 135 15.72 -6.14 -33.33
CA ARG A 135 15.36 -6.43 -31.92
C ARG A 135 16.08 -7.68 -31.40
N SER A 136 16.08 -8.77 -32.17
CA SER A 136 16.76 -10.01 -31.76
C SER A 136 18.26 -9.88 -31.78
N GLY A 137 18.83 -9.22 -32.79
CA GLY A 137 20.27 -8.99 -32.89
C GLY A 137 20.80 -8.19 -31.70
N LEU A 138 20.07 -7.15 -31.27
CA LEU A 138 20.41 -6.39 -30.08
C LEU A 138 20.33 -7.24 -28.80
N ILE A 139 19.28 -8.06 -28.64
CA ILE A 139 19.18 -8.98 -27.49
C ILE A 139 20.37 -9.96 -27.45
N ASP A 140 20.76 -10.51 -28.60
CA ASP A 140 21.91 -11.42 -28.69
C ASP A 140 23.24 -10.71 -28.42
N GLN A 141 23.39 -9.47 -28.86
CA GLN A 141 24.55 -8.63 -28.53
C GLN A 141 24.69 -8.43 -27.02
N LEU A 142 23.60 -8.05 -26.33
CA LEU A 142 23.65 -7.91 -24.86
C LEU A 142 23.92 -9.24 -24.15
N LYS A 143 23.40 -10.35 -24.64
CA LYS A 143 23.72 -11.68 -24.09
C LYS A 143 25.21 -12.01 -24.24
N PHE A 144 25.80 -11.66 -25.39
CA PHE A 144 27.24 -11.84 -25.61
C PHE A 144 28.07 -11.01 -24.60
N GLU A 145 27.60 -9.82 -24.21
CA GLU A 145 28.22 -9.00 -23.17
C GLU A 145 28.00 -9.50 -21.73
N GLY A 146 27.24 -10.59 -21.56
CA GLY A 146 27.04 -11.25 -20.27
C GLY A 146 25.73 -10.90 -19.54
N PHE A 147 24.83 -10.15 -20.18
CA PHE A 147 23.48 -9.99 -19.64
C PHE A 147 22.71 -11.31 -19.70
N SER A 148 21.87 -11.56 -18.70
CA SER A 148 20.94 -12.69 -18.78
C SER A 148 19.94 -12.47 -19.91
N THR A 149 19.46 -13.54 -20.56
CA THR A 149 18.42 -13.44 -21.60
C THR A 149 17.21 -12.63 -21.13
N LYS A 150 16.83 -12.79 -19.86
CA LYS A 150 15.71 -12.06 -19.26
C LYS A 150 15.99 -10.56 -19.18
N ASP A 151 17.18 -10.16 -18.73
CA ASP A 151 17.52 -8.74 -18.58
C ASP A 151 17.77 -8.07 -19.93
N ALA A 152 18.43 -8.75 -20.86
CA ALA A 152 18.63 -8.28 -22.23
C ALA A 152 17.28 -8.07 -22.94
N THR A 153 16.38 -9.05 -22.87
CA THR A 153 15.03 -8.93 -23.45
C THR A 153 14.26 -7.79 -22.80
N TRP A 154 14.30 -7.69 -21.47
CA TRP A 154 13.64 -6.59 -20.75
C TRP A 154 14.19 -5.23 -21.20
N GLY A 155 15.50 -5.08 -21.29
CA GLY A 155 16.14 -3.82 -21.68
C GLY A 155 15.74 -3.38 -23.08
N VAL A 156 15.84 -4.29 -24.05
CA VAL A 156 15.45 -4.03 -25.43
C VAL A 156 13.96 -3.72 -25.56
N ASP A 157 13.09 -4.39 -24.80
CA ASP A 157 11.64 -4.15 -24.84
C ASP A 157 11.20 -2.85 -24.16
N HIS A 158 12.03 -2.30 -23.27
CA HIS A 158 11.76 -1.01 -22.62
C HIS A 158 12.36 0.18 -23.39
N LEU A 159 13.14 -0.09 -24.45
CA LEU A 159 13.45 0.92 -25.45
C LEU A 159 12.20 1.26 -26.25
N LYS A 160 12.00 2.55 -26.51
CA LYS A 160 10.97 3.04 -27.44
C LYS A 160 11.52 3.10 -28.87
N ALA A 161 12.21 2.04 -29.30
CA ALA A 161 12.82 1.99 -30.62
C ALA A 161 11.76 1.70 -31.70
N ASP A 162 11.87 2.40 -32.84
CA ASP A 162 11.11 2.03 -34.04
C ASP A 162 11.92 1.00 -34.84
N TRP A 163 11.52 -0.26 -34.73
CA TRP A 163 12.22 -1.35 -35.39
C TRP A 163 12.10 -1.35 -36.92
N ASN A 164 11.14 -0.61 -37.49
CA ASN A 164 11.10 -0.38 -38.93
C ASN A 164 12.16 0.67 -39.33
N GLU A 165 12.31 1.72 -38.52
CA GLU A 165 13.34 2.73 -38.77
C GLU A 165 14.75 2.15 -38.62
N GLN A 166 14.97 1.31 -37.60
CA GLN A 166 16.22 0.54 -37.47
C GLN A 166 16.51 -0.34 -38.68
N ALA A 167 15.48 -0.92 -39.31
CA ALA A 167 15.68 -1.69 -40.55
C ALA A 167 16.03 -0.79 -41.75
N ALA A 168 15.52 0.44 -41.79
CA ALA A 168 15.84 1.41 -42.83
C ALA A 168 17.26 1.95 -42.69
N GLU A 169 17.67 2.34 -41.48
CA GLU A 169 19.04 2.76 -41.18
C GLU A 169 20.03 1.64 -41.53
N LYS A 170 19.75 0.39 -41.14
CA LYS A 170 20.60 -0.74 -41.48
C LYS A 170 20.67 -1.01 -42.98
N ALA A 171 19.55 -0.84 -43.69
CA ALA A 171 19.50 -0.97 -45.14
C ALA A 171 20.37 0.09 -45.83
N GLU A 172 20.28 1.35 -45.38
CA GLU A 172 21.11 2.46 -45.87
C GLU A 172 22.59 2.23 -45.58
N ASP A 173 22.93 1.76 -44.38
CA ASP A 173 24.29 1.38 -44.01
C ASP A 173 24.86 0.36 -44.99
N TYR A 174 24.15 -0.74 -45.27
CA TYR A 174 24.57 -1.74 -46.25
C TYR A 174 24.80 -1.15 -47.64
N LEU A 175 23.88 -0.32 -48.10
CA LEU A 175 23.95 0.30 -49.42
C LEU A 175 25.07 1.34 -49.54
N SER A 176 25.54 1.90 -48.43
CA SER A 176 26.65 2.86 -48.42
C SER A 176 28.00 2.25 -48.85
N TYR A 177 28.19 0.94 -48.64
CA TYR A 177 29.45 0.26 -48.94
C TYR A 177 29.30 -0.95 -49.88
N SER A 178 28.09 -1.38 -50.23
CA SER A 178 27.86 -2.51 -51.13
C SER A 178 26.55 -2.40 -51.90
N ALA A 179 26.55 -2.82 -53.16
CA ALA A 179 25.34 -2.84 -53.97
C ALA A 179 24.51 -4.11 -53.69
N PHE A 180 23.21 -3.93 -53.48
CA PHE A 180 22.26 -5.03 -53.31
C PHE A 180 21.09 -4.91 -54.28
N SER A 181 20.53 -6.05 -54.71
CA SER A 181 19.18 -6.08 -55.26
C SER A 181 18.17 -5.93 -54.12
N ARG A 182 16.92 -5.53 -54.44
CA ARG A 182 15.85 -5.43 -53.44
C ARG A 182 15.68 -6.72 -52.64
N SER A 183 15.59 -7.86 -53.32
CA SER A 183 15.43 -9.16 -52.66
C SER A 183 16.65 -9.53 -51.82
N GLY A 184 17.86 -9.28 -52.34
CA GLY A 184 19.09 -9.57 -51.61
C GLY A 184 19.23 -8.75 -50.33
N LEU A 185 18.85 -7.46 -50.36
CA LEU A 185 18.87 -6.61 -49.16
C LEU A 185 17.82 -7.07 -48.13
N ILE A 186 16.63 -7.46 -48.59
CA ILE A 186 15.59 -8.02 -47.70
C ILE A 186 16.10 -9.29 -47.01
N ASP A 187 16.69 -10.23 -47.77
CA ASP A 187 17.22 -11.47 -47.23
C ASP A 187 18.35 -11.21 -46.22
N GLN A 188 19.21 -10.22 -46.51
CA GLN A 188 20.29 -9.82 -45.61
C GLN A 188 19.76 -9.27 -44.28
N LEU A 189 18.76 -8.38 -44.31
CA LEU A 189 18.15 -7.85 -43.08
C LEU A 189 17.41 -8.94 -42.30
N VAL A 190 16.75 -9.88 -42.97
CA VAL A 190 16.15 -11.04 -42.31
C VAL A 190 17.20 -11.91 -41.64
N PHE A 191 18.35 -12.13 -42.29
CA PHE A 191 19.48 -12.84 -41.70
C PHE A 191 20.01 -12.15 -40.44
N GLU A 192 20.04 -10.81 -40.41
CA GLU A 192 20.39 -10.02 -39.22
C GLU A 192 19.29 -10.00 -38.14
N GLY A 193 18.16 -10.69 -38.36
CA GLY A 193 17.10 -10.87 -37.37
C GLY A 193 15.96 -9.87 -37.46
N PHE A 194 15.90 -9.02 -38.50
CA PHE A 194 14.70 -8.26 -38.77
C PHE A 194 13.57 -9.18 -39.24
N THR A 195 12.32 -8.83 -38.91
CA THR A 195 11.17 -9.53 -39.50
C THR A 195 11.09 -9.23 -40.99
N ALA A 196 10.51 -10.14 -41.79
CA ALA A 196 10.33 -9.91 -43.23
C ALA A 196 9.61 -8.58 -43.55
N LYS A 197 8.68 -8.14 -42.69
CA LYS A 197 7.99 -6.85 -42.85
C LYS A 197 8.92 -5.65 -42.62
N GLN A 198 9.75 -5.71 -41.57
CA GLN A 198 10.75 -4.67 -41.28
C GLN A 198 11.82 -4.61 -42.38
N ALA A 199 12.33 -5.76 -42.80
CA ALA A 199 13.29 -5.85 -43.90
C ALA A 199 12.73 -5.27 -45.21
N ALA A 200 11.49 -5.63 -45.56
CA ALA A 200 10.82 -5.07 -46.74
C ALA A 200 10.55 -3.56 -46.62
N TYR A 201 10.24 -3.07 -45.41
CA TYR A 201 10.13 -1.64 -45.13
C TYR A 201 11.48 -0.94 -45.32
N GLY A 202 12.55 -1.46 -44.72
CA GLY A 202 13.90 -0.90 -44.80
C GLY A 202 14.41 -0.80 -46.23
N ALA A 203 14.31 -1.90 -47.00
CA ALA A 203 14.68 -1.91 -48.41
C ALA A 203 13.89 -0.87 -49.23
N LYS A 204 12.58 -0.75 -48.98
CA LYS A 204 11.74 0.26 -49.63
C LYS A 204 12.18 1.69 -49.27
N LYS A 205 12.47 1.93 -47.99
CA LYS A 205 12.84 3.24 -47.47
C LYS A 205 14.21 3.69 -48.03
N ALA A 206 15.13 2.75 -48.17
CA ALA A 206 16.45 2.94 -48.77
C ALA A 206 16.45 3.01 -50.32
N GLY A 207 15.28 2.98 -50.96
CA GLY A 207 15.11 3.24 -52.40
C GLY A 207 15.05 2.00 -53.31
N LEU A 208 14.90 0.80 -52.76
CA LEU A 208 14.78 -0.46 -53.52
C LEU A 208 13.37 -1.05 -53.54
#